data_AF-A0A7X1NYN7-F1
#
_entry.id   AF-A0A7X1NYN7-F1
#
_cell.length_a   1.000
_cell.length_b   1.000
_cell.length_c   1.000
_cell.angle_alpha   90.00
_cell.angle_beta   90.00
_cell.angle_gamma   90.00
#
_symmetry.space_group_name_H-M   'P 1'
#
loop_
_entity.id
_entity.type
_entity.pdbx_description
1 polymer ?
#
loop_
_entity_poly.entity_id
_entity_poly.type
_entity_poly.pdbx_seq_one_letter_code
_entity_poly.pdbx_strand_id
1 'polypeptide(L)'
;MGRRLDELLTDLCPDPAHPLAPALRRWSQASPPFLKFAQAHAAKIRKKVRLASSEGEGRDLLAELAVAALLVADPRCAVGYEPPHPAGQRGPDFEVIFKGHTSLRVEVTRLRLPEDEEGDPVGTGAVRRVARVICDKIGQCAPGGANLLIIVVPPGAVREALVPAALRLLDGPVPSGLRPEDVREFQRHRQRLGAVALCSLSAEGQVLAAHLWTNPTAKHSLPPDFARFLLRATDGAGR
;
A
#
# COMPACT_ATOMS: atom_id res chain seq x y z
N MET A 1 -31.28 3.51 2.76
CA MET A 1 -29.85 3.19 2.53
C MET A 1 -29.02 3.19 3.82
N GLY A 2 -29.25 4.11 4.77
CA GLY A 2 -28.50 4.21 6.04
C GLY A 2 -28.50 2.94 6.92
N ARG A 3 -29.66 2.32 7.18
CA ARG A 3 -29.75 1.11 8.03
C ARG A 3 -28.85 -0.05 7.56
N ARG A 4 -28.80 -0.30 6.24
CA ARG A 4 -27.95 -1.37 5.65
C ARG A 4 -26.46 -1.04 5.71
N LEU A 5 -26.11 0.25 5.68
CA LEU A 5 -24.73 0.70 5.86
C LEU A 5 -24.30 0.52 7.33
N ASP A 6 -25.12 0.95 8.28
CA ASP A 6 -24.81 0.82 9.70
C ASP A 6 -24.67 -0.64 10.12
N GLU A 7 -25.56 -1.53 9.64
CA GLU A 7 -25.46 -2.97 9.85
C GLU A 7 -24.13 -3.55 9.32
N LEU A 8 -23.72 -3.15 8.10
CA LEU A 8 -22.43 -3.56 7.55
C LEU A 8 -21.26 -3.05 8.39
N LEU A 9 -21.28 -1.77 8.79
CA LEU A 9 -20.17 -1.19 9.56
C LEU A 9 -20.03 -1.86 10.93
N THR A 10 -21.14 -2.10 11.62
CA THR A 10 -21.15 -2.84 12.89
C THR A 10 -20.67 -4.28 12.72
N ASP A 11 -21.01 -4.92 11.61
CA ASP A 11 -20.55 -6.28 11.30
C ASP A 11 -19.05 -6.35 10.93
N LEU A 12 -18.52 -5.35 10.23
CA LEU A 12 -17.10 -5.28 9.85
C LEU A 12 -16.20 -4.88 11.02
N CYS A 13 -16.63 -3.90 11.81
CA CYS A 13 -15.85 -3.26 12.86
C CYS A 13 -16.77 -2.91 14.05
N PRO A 14 -17.06 -3.88 14.93
CA PRO A 14 -18.02 -3.70 16.03
C PRO A 14 -17.53 -2.73 17.10
N ASP A 15 -16.21 -2.58 17.28
CA ASP A 15 -15.62 -1.62 18.20
C ASP A 15 -15.54 -0.23 17.54
N PRO A 16 -16.29 0.78 18.02
CA PRO A 16 -16.23 2.14 17.50
C PRO A 16 -14.92 2.86 17.81
N ALA A 17 -14.15 2.40 18.81
CA ALA A 17 -12.84 2.96 19.15
C ALA A 17 -11.72 2.43 18.24
N HIS A 18 -11.97 1.39 17.45
CA HIS A 18 -10.99 0.85 16.53
C HIS A 18 -10.62 1.91 15.46
N PRO A 19 -9.32 2.15 15.16
CA PRO A 19 -8.87 3.23 14.26
C PRO A 19 -9.52 3.23 12.87
N LEU A 20 -9.93 2.05 12.41
CA LEU A 20 -10.56 1.85 11.11
C LEU A 20 -12.05 2.28 11.04
N ALA A 21 -12.75 2.31 12.16
CA ALA A 21 -14.19 2.57 12.21
C ALA A 21 -14.61 3.92 11.55
N PRO A 22 -13.98 5.07 11.88
CA PRO A 22 -14.34 6.35 11.23
C PRO A 22 -14.04 6.34 9.73
N ALA A 23 -12.91 5.74 9.33
CA ALA A 23 -12.49 5.65 7.93
C ALA A 23 -13.48 4.82 7.09
N LEU A 24 -13.85 3.61 7.56
CA LEU A 24 -14.81 2.74 6.88
C LEU A 24 -16.16 3.41 6.68
N ARG A 25 -16.66 4.11 7.71
CA ARG A 25 -17.91 4.86 7.62
C ARG A 25 -17.82 5.93 6.53
N ARG A 26 -16.78 6.77 6.58
CA ARG A 26 -16.58 7.85 5.61
C ARG A 26 -16.48 7.34 4.19
N TRP A 27 -15.61 6.37 3.92
CA TRP A 27 -15.43 5.83 2.57
C TRP A 27 -16.70 5.18 2.04
N SER A 28 -17.43 4.44 2.88
CA SER A 28 -18.67 3.77 2.47
C SER A 28 -19.82 4.75 2.19
N GLN A 29 -19.84 5.90 2.86
CA GLN A 29 -20.80 6.98 2.60
C GLN A 29 -20.45 7.76 1.34
N ALA A 30 -19.17 8.08 1.15
CA ALA A 30 -18.70 8.92 0.05
C ALA A 30 -18.52 8.17 -1.27
N SER A 31 -18.28 6.85 -1.23
CA SER A 31 -17.91 6.05 -2.41
C SER A 31 -18.77 4.78 -2.50
N PRO A 32 -19.81 4.77 -3.36
CA PRO A 32 -20.55 3.56 -3.67
C PRO A 32 -19.68 2.40 -4.19
N PRO A 33 -18.62 2.62 -5.01
CA PRO A 33 -17.67 1.57 -5.36
C PRO A 33 -16.98 0.93 -4.14
N PHE A 34 -16.55 1.74 -3.17
CA PHE A 34 -15.94 1.22 -1.94
C PHE A 34 -16.94 0.42 -1.10
N LEU A 35 -18.19 0.91 -0.97
CA LEU A 35 -19.22 0.16 -0.27
C LEU A 35 -19.43 -1.23 -0.89
N LYS A 36 -19.47 -1.33 -2.22
CA LYS A 36 -19.57 -2.62 -2.93
C LYS A 36 -18.36 -3.52 -2.67
N PHE A 37 -17.16 -2.96 -2.69
CA PHE A 37 -15.93 -3.67 -2.36
C PHE A 37 -15.96 -4.23 -0.92
N ALA A 38 -16.34 -3.40 0.05
CA ALA A 38 -16.42 -3.80 1.45
C ALA A 38 -17.46 -4.92 1.67
N GLN A 39 -18.59 -4.86 0.97
CA GLN A 39 -19.61 -5.93 0.98
C GLN A 39 -19.08 -7.23 0.39
N ALA A 40 -18.43 -7.17 -0.79
CA ALA A 40 -17.90 -8.34 -1.47
C ALA A 40 -16.80 -9.06 -0.67
N HIS A 41 -16.06 -8.31 0.16
CA HIS A 41 -14.94 -8.83 0.94
C HIS A 41 -15.17 -8.79 2.46
N ALA A 42 -16.44 -8.69 2.90
CA ALA A 42 -16.79 -8.47 4.30
C ALA A 42 -16.18 -9.51 5.26
N ALA A 43 -16.21 -10.79 4.87
CA ALA A 43 -15.64 -11.86 5.68
C ALA A 43 -14.13 -11.72 5.90
N LYS A 44 -13.37 -11.29 4.88
CA LYS A 44 -11.92 -11.06 4.98
C LYS A 44 -11.63 -9.82 5.82
N ILE A 45 -12.35 -8.73 5.57
CA ILE A 45 -12.20 -7.47 6.33
C ILE A 45 -12.50 -7.72 7.82
N ARG A 46 -13.63 -8.35 8.16
CA ARG A 46 -13.99 -8.69 9.54
C ARG A 46 -12.93 -9.56 10.21
N LYS A 47 -12.41 -10.56 9.50
CA LYS A 47 -11.33 -11.41 10.01
C LYS A 47 -10.08 -10.58 10.31
N LYS A 48 -9.66 -9.67 9.41
CA LYS A 48 -8.50 -8.81 9.64
C LYS A 48 -8.72 -7.83 10.80
N VAL A 49 -9.89 -7.19 10.90
CA VAL A 49 -10.24 -6.31 12.02
C VAL A 49 -10.13 -7.06 13.35
N ARG A 50 -10.69 -8.27 13.45
CA ARG A 50 -10.59 -9.09 14.66
C ARG A 50 -9.15 -9.47 15.02
N LEU A 51 -8.29 -9.68 14.02
CA LEU A 51 -6.89 -10.05 14.23
C LEU A 51 -5.99 -8.84 14.50
N ALA A 52 -6.42 -7.63 14.14
CA ALA A 52 -5.71 -6.38 14.40
C ALA A 52 -5.90 -5.94 15.86
N SER A 53 -5.27 -6.67 16.78
CA SER A 53 -5.46 -6.52 18.22
C SER A 53 -4.76 -5.30 18.82
N SER A 54 -3.69 -4.84 18.17
CA SER A 54 -2.95 -3.65 18.58
C SER A 54 -3.26 -2.44 17.70
N GLU A 55 -3.04 -1.25 18.24
CA GLU A 55 -3.17 -0.01 17.46
C GLU A 55 -2.26 -0.01 16.22
N GLY A 56 -1.06 -0.59 16.33
CA GLY A 56 -0.13 -0.73 15.21
C GLY A 56 -0.68 -1.57 14.07
N GLU A 57 -1.28 -2.72 14.39
CA GLU A 57 -1.94 -3.60 13.41
C GLU A 57 -3.20 -2.94 12.83
N GLY A 58 -3.97 -2.21 13.65
CA GLY A 58 -5.12 -1.45 13.19
C GLY A 58 -4.74 -0.36 12.19
N ARG A 59 -3.62 0.33 12.40
CA ARG A 59 -3.06 1.32 11.46
C ARG A 59 -2.51 0.68 10.19
N ASP A 60 -1.97 -0.53 10.27
CA ASP A 60 -1.53 -1.28 9.09
C ASP A 60 -2.74 -1.68 8.22
N LEU A 61 -3.82 -2.16 8.84
CA LEU A 61 -5.08 -2.45 8.15
C LEU A 61 -5.76 -1.20 7.57
N LEU A 62 -5.68 -0.06 8.28
CA LEU A 62 -6.16 1.22 7.77
C LEU A 62 -5.40 1.65 6.52
N ALA A 63 -4.08 1.46 6.48
CA ALA A 63 -3.27 1.73 5.29
C ALA A 63 -3.69 0.86 4.09
N GLU A 64 -3.87 -0.44 4.30
CA GLU A 64 -4.36 -1.36 3.27
C GLU A 64 -5.73 -0.91 2.71
N LEU A 65 -6.72 -0.66 3.58
CA LEU A 65 -8.07 -0.30 3.13
C LEU A 65 -8.17 1.12 2.56
N ALA A 66 -7.30 2.05 2.97
CA ALA A 66 -7.18 3.36 2.33
C ALA A 66 -6.72 3.21 0.87
N VAL A 67 -5.76 2.32 0.60
CA VAL A 67 -5.34 1.97 -0.76
C VAL A 67 -6.50 1.31 -1.52
N ALA A 68 -7.26 0.41 -0.90
CA ALA A 68 -8.45 -0.16 -1.54
C ALA A 68 -9.46 0.93 -1.93
N ALA A 69 -9.76 1.87 -1.02
CA ALA A 69 -10.66 3.00 -1.25
C ALA A 69 -10.18 3.90 -2.40
N LEU A 70 -8.87 4.13 -2.49
CA LEU A 70 -8.25 4.81 -3.62
C LEU A 70 -8.48 4.03 -4.92
N LEU A 71 -8.07 2.76 -4.97
CA LEU A 71 -8.10 1.95 -6.20
C LEU A 71 -9.51 1.81 -6.78
N VAL A 72 -10.51 1.56 -5.95
CA VAL A 72 -11.91 1.39 -6.39
C VAL A 72 -12.60 2.69 -6.79
N ALA A 73 -12.00 3.86 -6.48
CA ALA A 73 -12.52 5.14 -6.92
C ALA A 73 -12.35 5.38 -8.43
N ASP A 74 -11.40 4.70 -9.07
CA ASP A 74 -11.27 4.71 -10.54
C ASP A 74 -12.12 3.59 -11.14
N PRO A 75 -13.15 3.92 -11.96
CA PRO A 75 -14.03 2.91 -12.56
C PRO A 75 -13.32 1.99 -13.55
N ARG A 76 -12.08 2.31 -13.96
CA ARG A 76 -11.25 1.45 -14.82
C ARG A 76 -10.57 0.33 -14.02
N CYS A 77 -10.64 0.34 -12.70
CA CYS A 77 -10.04 -0.66 -11.82
C CYS A 77 -11.10 -1.67 -11.35
N ALA A 78 -10.87 -2.96 -11.62
CA ALA A 78 -11.50 -4.04 -10.86
C ALA A 78 -10.51 -4.53 -9.81
N VAL A 79 -10.88 -4.48 -8.53
CA VAL A 79 -9.98 -4.76 -7.39
C VAL A 79 -10.40 -6.04 -6.69
N GLY A 80 -9.50 -7.02 -6.63
CA GLY A 80 -9.63 -8.21 -5.80
C GLY A 80 -8.79 -8.07 -4.54
N TYR A 81 -9.37 -8.39 -3.37
CA TYR A 81 -8.69 -8.31 -2.08
C TYR A 81 -8.18 -9.67 -1.60
N GLU A 82 -6.91 -9.74 -1.21
CA GLU A 82 -6.17 -10.96 -0.87
C GLU A 82 -6.44 -12.10 -1.87
N PRO A 83 -6.11 -11.92 -3.16
CA PRO A 83 -6.28 -12.95 -4.16
C PRO A 83 -5.55 -14.24 -3.73
N PRO A 84 -6.14 -15.42 -3.97
CA PRO A 84 -5.47 -16.68 -3.65
C PRO A 84 -4.16 -16.79 -4.43
N HIS A 85 -3.10 -17.23 -3.76
CA HIS A 85 -1.81 -17.49 -4.40
C HIS A 85 -1.55 -18.99 -4.49
N PRO A 86 -1.00 -19.50 -5.61
CA PRO A 86 -0.59 -20.89 -5.71
C PRO A 86 0.44 -21.26 -4.63
N ALA A 87 0.41 -22.51 -4.17
CA ALA A 87 1.43 -23.12 -3.28
C ALA A 87 1.59 -22.51 -1.87
N GLY A 88 0.54 -21.90 -1.30
CA GLY A 88 0.54 -21.50 0.11
C GLY A 88 1.47 -20.33 0.47
N GLN A 89 2.04 -19.66 -0.54
CA GLN A 89 2.80 -18.43 -0.35
C GLN A 89 1.86 -17.26 -0.08
N ARG A 90 2.36 -16.22 0.60
CA ARG A 90 1.62 -14.96 0.75
C ARG A 90 1.46 -14.31 -0.62
N GLY A 91 0.21 -14.11 -1.04
CA GLY A 91 -0.13 -13.32 -2.21
C GLY A 91 -0.07 -11.82 -1.92
N PRO A 92 -0.19 -10.98 -2.96
CA PRO A 92 -0.27 -9.54 -2.76
C PRO A 92 -1.54 -9.16 -2.00
N ASP A 93 -1.56 -7.99 -1.36
CA ASP A 93 -2.77 -7.46 -0.75
C ASP A 93 -3.91 -7.29 -1.78
N PHE A 94 -3.57 -6.83 -2.99
CA PHE A 94 -4.54 -6.66 -4.07
C PHE A 94 -4.06 -7.20 -5.41
N GLU A 95 -5.02 -7.74 -6.16
CA GLU A 95 -4.93 -7.84 -7.61
C GLU A 95 -5.85 -6.80 -8.23
N VAL A 96 -5.33 -6.02 -9.18
CA VAL A 96 -6.08 -5.00 -9.90
C VAL A 96 -6.07 -5.34 -11.37
N ILE A 97 -7.26 -5.49 -11.96
CA ILE A 97 -7.44 -5.56 -13.41
C ILE A 97 -7.79 -4.16 -13.91
N PHE A 98 -6.82 -3.50 -14.53
CA PHE A 98 -6.97 -2.15 -15.08
C PHE A 98 -7.41 -2.18 -16.54
N LYS A 99 -8.44 -1.39 -16.86
CA LYS A 99 -9.10 -1.32 -18.18
C LYS A 99 -9.52 -2.70 -18.73
N GLY A 100 -9.80 -3.65 -17.83
CA GLY A 100 -10.29 -4.99 -18.16
C GLY A 100 -9.24 -6.00 -18.67
N HIS A 101 -7.97 -5.62 -18.83
CA HIS A 101 -6.96 -6.52 -19.43
C HIS A 101 -5.57 -6.42 -18.79
N THR A 102 -5.25 -5.33 -18.10
CA THR A 102 -3.92 -5.17 -17.50
C THR A 102 -3.95 -5.60 -16.03
N SER A 103 -3.35 -6.75 -15.71
CA SER A 103 -3.21 -7.20 -14.32
C SER A 103 -2.02 -6.52 -13.62
N LEU A 104 -2.29 -5.99 -12.45
CA LEU A 104 -1.37 -5.32 -11.55
C LEU A 104 -1.48 -5.98 -10.18
N ARG A 105 -0.36 -6.18 -9.50
CA ARG A 105 -0.33 -6.66 -8.12
C ARG A 105 0.10 -5.52 -7.23
N VAL A 106 -0.69 -5.23 -6.21
CA VAL A 106 -0.43 -4.12 -5.30
C VAL A 106 -0.19 -4.70 -3.92
N GLU A 107 0.98 -4.40 -3.38
CA GLU A 107 1.36 -4.70 -2.01
C GLU A 107 1.40 -3.40 -1.21
N VAL A 108 0.82 -3.41 -0.01
CA VAL A 108 0.79 -2.25 0.86
C VAL A 108 1.58 -2.54 2.13
N THR A 109 2.34 -1.55 2.57
CA THR A 109 3.07 -1.67 3.83
C THR A 109 3.21 -0.30 4.47
N ARG A 110 3.18 -0.26 5.80
CA ARG A 110 3.36 0.97 6.54
C ARG A 110 4.76 1.04 7.12
N LEU A 111 5.49 2.10 6.78
CA LEU A 111 6.79 2.40 7.36
C LEU A 111 6.59 2.94 8.78
N ARG A 112 7.15 2.24 9.75
CA ARG A 112 7.24 2.71 11.13
C ARG A 112 8.55 3.49 11.27
N LEU A 113 8.45 4.81 11.25
CA LEU A 113 9.57 5.68 11.61
C LEU A 113 9.48 5.93 13.13
N PRO A 114 10.56 5.74 13.91
CA PRO A 114 10.58 6.25 15.27
C PRO A 114 10.41 7.76 15.24
N GLU A 115 9.74 8.29 16.27
CA GLU A 115 9.67 9.72 16.52
C GLU A 115 11.11 10.24 16.70
N ASP A 116 11.49 11.19 15.84
CA ASP A 116 12.68 12.02 15.88
C ASP A 116 13.91 11.38 16.57
N GLU A 117 14.68 10.59 15.81
CA GLU A 117 16.11 10.45 16.11
C GLU A 117 16.74 11.83 15.86
N GLU A 118 16.74 12.67 16.90
CA GLU A 118 17.47 13.94 16.95
C GLU A 118 18.90 13.71 16.45
N GLY A 119 19.18 14.21 15.25
CA GLY A 119 20.50 14.12 14.63
C GLY A 119 20.66 13.19 13.44
N ASP A 120 19.60 12.55 12.89
CA ASP A 120 19.72 11.83 11.60
C ASP A 120 20.01 12.83 10.46
N PRO A 121 21.27 12.93 9.98
CA PRO A 121 21.61 13.86 8.94
C PRO A 121 20.95 13.32 7.67
N VAL A 122 19.93 14.04 7.19
CA VAL A 122 19.31 13.79 5.88
C VAL A 122 18.64 12.41 5.77
N GLY A 123 17.79 12.04 6.75
CA GLY A 123 16.87 10.90 6.59
C GLY A 123 17.54 9.58 6.19
N THR A 124 18.80 9.37 6.62
CA THR A 124 19.58 8.18 6.28
C THR A 124 18.93 6.94 6.91
N GLY A 125 18.34 7.09 8.10
CA GLY A 125 17.52 6.07 8.73
C GLY A 125 16.27 5.73 7.91
N ALA A 126 15.58 6.75 7.37
CA ALA A 126 14.41 6.54 6.50
C ALA A 126 14.78 5.81 5.20
N VAL A 127 15.91 6.19 4.56
CA VAL A 127 16.44 5.52 3.36
C VAL A 127 16.68 4.03 3.62
N ARG A 128 17.37 3.69 4.72
CA ARG A 128 17.63 2.29 5.10
C ARG A 128 16.36 1.50 5.38
N ARG A 129 15.38 2.11 6.05
CA ARG A 129 14.09 1.48 6.34
C ARG A 129 13.30 1.20 5.06
N VAL A 130 13.28 2.14 4.10
CA VAL A 130 12.67 1.91 2.78
C VAL A 130 13.41 0.80 2.02
N ALA A 131 14.75 0.79 2.04
CA ALA A 131 15.54 -0.26 1.41
C ALA A 131 15.21 -1.64 2.00
N ARG A 132 15.10 -1.74 3.33
CA ARG A 132 14.67 -2.97 4.03
C ARG A 132 13.29 -3.43 3.60
N VAL A 133 12.31 -2.52 3.60
CA VAL A 133 10.95 -2.83 3.16
C VAL A 133 10.91 -3.33 1.72
N ILE A 134 11.68 -2.72 0.82
CA ILE A 134 11.79 -3.18 -0.57
C ILE A 134 12.35 -4.61 -0.61
N CYS A 135 13.43 -4.90 0.12
CA CYS A 135 13.97 -6.26 0.19
C CYS A 135 12.96 -7.27 0.77
N ASP A 136 12.28 -6.92 1.86
CA ASP A 136 11.31 -7.80 2.52
C ASP A 136 10.13 -8.17 1.60
N LYS A 137 9.79 -7.28 0.66
CA LYS A 137 8.63 -7.43 -0.24
C LYS A 137 8.98 -7.91 -1.65
N ILE A 138 10.23 -7.78 -2.10
CA ILE A 138 10.60 -8.11 -3.49
C ILE A 138 10.42 -9.60 -3.81
N GLY A 139 10.63 -10.49 -2.83
CA GLY A 139 10.40 -11.92 -2.96
C GLY A 139 8.93 -12.28 -3.21
N GLN A 140 8.01 -11.43 -2.79
CA GLN A 140 6.56 -11.59 -2.96
C GLN A 140 6.07 -11.06 -4.32
N CYS A 141 6.94 -10.37 -5.09
CA CYS A 141 6.60 -9.89 -6.43
C CYS A 141 6.49 -11.06 -7.42
N ALA A 142 5.25 -11.38 -7.80
CA ALA A 142 4.96 -12.46 -8.73
C ALA A 142 5.38 -12.10 -10.17
N PRO A 143 5.79 -13.09 -10.98
CA PRO A 143 6.09 -12.87 -12.41
C PRO A 143 4.82 -12.59 -13.24
N GLY A 144 5.01 -12.13 -14.48
CA GLY A 144 3.95 -12.08 -15.51
C GLY A 144 3.01 -10.88 -15.44
N GLY A 145 3.23 -9.93 -14.53
CA GLY A 145 2.46 -8.69 -14.43
C GLY A 145 3.28 -7.60 -13.75
N ALA A 146 2.77 -6.37 -13.77
CA ALA A 146 3.40 -5.26 -13.07
C ALA A 146 3.12 -5.35 -11.57
N ASN A 147 4.17 -5.24 -10.75
CA ASN A 147 4.05 -5.19 -9.28
C ASN A 147 4.25 -3.75 -8.81
N LEU A 148 3.36 -3.29 -7.94
CA LEU A 148 3.39 -1.99 -7.30
C LEU A 148 3.51 -2.19 -5.79
N LEU A 149 4.56 -1.62 -5.20
CA LEU A 149 4.68 -1.52 -3.75
C LEU A 149 4.24 -0.13 -3.28
N ILE A 150 3.24 -0.06 -2.42
CA ILE A 150 2.80 1.19 -1.79
C ILE A 150 3.31 1.20 -0.34
N ILE A 151 4.21 2.14 -0.05
CA ILE A 151 4.77 2.35 1.29
C ILE A 151 4.08 3.56 1.91
N VAL A 152 3.24 3.31 2.91
CA VAL A 152 2.61 4.35 3.70
C VAL A 152 3.59 4.87 4.74
N VAL A 153 3.93 6.15 4.68
CA VAL A 153 4.84 6.84 5.59
C VAL A 153 4.06 7.84 6.46
N PRO A 154 4.61 8.26 7.61
CA PRO A 154 3.98 9.30 8.42
C PRO A 154 3.72 10.61 7.63
N PRO A 155 2.74 11.43 8.04
CA PRO A 155 2.53 12.76 7.48
C PRO A 155 3.83 13.59 7.44
N GLY A 156 4.09 14.27 6.32
CA GLY A 156 5.31 15.07 6.12
C GLY A 156 6.57 14.26 5.75
N ALA A 157 6.53 12.93 5.76
CA ALA A 157 7.67 12.07 5.44
C ALA A 157 7.77 11.69 3.94
N VAL A 158 6.80 12.06 3.11
CA VAL A 158 6.86 11.83 1.65
C VAL A 158 7.95 12.73 1.04
N ARG A 159 9.01 12.11 0.52
CA ARG A 159 10.12 12.80 -0.14
C ARG A 159 10.46 12.09 -1.44
N GLU A 160 10.51 12.83 -2.55
CA GLU A 160 10.83 12.30 -3.88
C GLU A 160 12.17 11.54 -3.91
N ALA A 161 13.17 12.05 -3.20
CA ALA A 161 14.50 11.44 -3.19
C ALA A 161 14.59 10.10 -2.41
N LEU A 162 13.59 9.74 -1.60
CA LEU A 162 13.71 8.64 -0.64
C LEU A 162 13.78 7.26 -1.31
N VAL A 163 12.89 6.97 -2.26
CA VAL A 163 12.93 5.70 -3.01
C VAL A 163 14.19 5.61 -3.89
N PRO A 164 14.54 6.62 -4.72
CA PRO A 164 15.79 6.60 -5.47
C PRO A 164 17.03 6.40 -4.58
N ALA A 165 17.08 7.04 -3.41
CA ALA A 165 18.19 6.87 -2.47
C ALA A 165 18.25 5.44 -1.90
N ALA A 166 17.09 4.86 -1.54
CA ALA A 166 17.01 3.48 -1.06
C ALA A 166 17.47 2.47 -2.11
N LEU A 167 17.09 2.68 -3.38
CA LEU A 167 17.53 1.83 -4.48
C LEU A 167 19.02 1.96 -4.78
N ARG A 168 19.56 3.18 -4.77
CA ARG A 168 21.01 3.40 -4.89
C ARG A 168 21.79 2.70 -3.78
N LEU A 169 21.24 2.69 -2.57
CA LEU A 169 21.82 1.99 -1.44
C LEU A 169 21.84 0.46 -1.66
N LEU A 170 20.80 -0.10 -2.28
CA LEU A 170 20.72 -1.53 -2.62
C LEU A 170 21.59 -1.93 -3.84
N ASP A 171 21.98 -0.97 -4.66
CA ASP A 171 22.88 -1.17 -5.80
C ASP A 171 24.36 -1.13 -5.44
N GLY A 172 24.69 -0.66 -4.23
CA GLY A 172 26.04 -0.60 -3.70
C GLY A 172 26.46 -1.83 -2.89
N PRO A 173 27.53 -1.69 -2.08
CA PRO A 173 27.90 -2.68 -1.07
C PRO A 173 26.74 -2.95 -0.10
N VAL A 174 26.70 -4.16 0.48
CA VAL A 174 25.65 -4.55 1.43
C VAL A 174 25.55 -3.52 2.57
N PRO A 175 24.41 -2.81 2.70
CA PRO A 175 24.27 -1.78 3.72
C PRO A 175 24.27 -2.36 5.12
N SER A 176 24.83 -1.63 6.09
CA SER A 176 24.73 -2.00 7.51
C SER A 176 23.27 -2.17 7.93
N GLY A 177 22.94 -3.29 8.56
CA GLY A 177 21.59 -3.64 9.01
C GLY A 177 20.73 -4.38 7.98
N LEU A 178 21.24 -4.60 6.76
CA LEU A 178 20.66 -5.54 5.80
C LEU A 178 21.53 -6.78 5.68
N ARG A 179 20.89 -7.93 5.42
CA ARG A 179 21.61 -9.18 5.25
C ARG A 179 22.01 -9.34 3.78
N PRO A 180 23.18 -9.92 3.46
CA PRO A 180 23.62 -10.11 2.08
C PRO A 180 22.61 -10.88 1.22
N GLU A 181 21.88 -11.83 1.79
CA GLU A 181 20.83 -12.60 1.10
C GLU A 181 19.66 -11.74 0.65
N ASP A 182 19.23 -10.77 1.46
CA ASP A 182 18.12 -9.87 1.16
C ASP A 182 18.46 -8.99 -0.06
N VAL A 183 19.70 -8.48 -0.10
CA VAL A 183 20.21 -7.68 -1.22
C VAL A 183 20.34 -8.54 -2.49
N ARG A 184 20.83 -9.78 -2.37
CA ARG A 184 20.88 -10.71 -3.52
C ARG A 184 19.50 -11.04 -4.06
N GLU A 185 18.53 -11.24 -3.19
CA GLU A 185 17.14 -11.50 -3.56
C GLU A 185 16.54 -10.28 -4.27
N PHE A 186 16.77 -9.07 -3.75
CA PHE A 186 16.43 -7.83 -4.45
C PHE A 186 17.04 -7.78 -5.85
N GLN A 187 18.35 -8.01 -6.00
CA GLN A 187 18.99 -7.96 -7.31
C GLN A 187 18.42 -9.00 -8.28
N ARG A 188 18.11 -10.22 -7.80
CA ARG A 188 17.48 -11.28 -8.60
C ARG A 188 16.07 -10.93 -9.06
N HIS A 189 15.31 -10.20 -8.24
CA HIS A 189 13.88 -9.95 -8.48
C HIS A 189 13.54 -8.51 -8.84
N ARG A 190 14.51 -7.60 -8.90
CA ARG A 190 14.32 -6.17 -9.20
C ARG A 190 13.49 -5.92 -10.45
N GLN A 191 13.71 -6.68 -11.53
CA GLN A 191 12.95 -6.51 -12.77
C GLN A 191 11.44 -6.84 -12.64
N ARG A 192 11.02 -7.49 -11.54
CA ARG A 192 9.60 -7.76 -11.25
C ARG A 192 8.89 -6.56 -10.61
N LEU A 193 9.64 -5.68 -9.94
CA LEU A 193 9.08 -4.47 -9.33
C LEU A 193 8.84 -3.42 -10.42
N GLY A 194 7.58 -3.11 -10.69
CA GLY A 194 7.19 -2.10 -11.69
C GLY A 194 7.31 -0.68 -11.17
N ALA A 195 6.91 -0.44 -9.92
CA ALA A 195 6.96 0.88 -9.28
C ALA A 195 6.90 0.78 -7.74
N VAL A 196 7.31 1.87 -7.09
CA VAL A 196 7.13 2.10 -5.67
C VAL A 196 6.43 3.45 -5.48
N ALA A 197 5.30 3.45 -4.78
CA ALA A 197 4.63 4.67 -4.36
C ALA A 197 4.91 4.92 -2.88
N LEU A 198 5.33 6.13 -2.53
CA LEU A 198 5.26 6.63 -1.16
C LEU A 198 3.94 7.36 -0.99
N CYS A 199 3.25 7.12 0.11
CA CYS A 199 1.98 7.77 0.42
C CYS A 199 1.95 8.16 1.90
N SER A 200 1.41 9.32 2.25
CA SER A 200 1.05 9.63 3.63
C SER A 200 -0.45 9.74 3.76
N LEU A 201 -0.99 9.24 4.87
CA LEU A 201 -2.41 9.21 5.15
C LEU A 201 -2.75 10.10 6.37
N SER A 202 -3.96 10.66 6.40
CA SER A 202 -4.56 11.21 7.62
C SER A 202 -4.88 10.09 8.62
N ALA A 203 -5.26 10.45 9.85
CA ALA A 203 -5.71 9.48 10.85
C ALA A 203 -6.93 8.65 10.36
N GLU A 204 -7.78 9.25 9.52
CA GLU A 204 -8.96 8.65 8.90
C GLU A 204 -8.66 8.05 7.52
N GLY A 205 -7.38 7.91 7.15
CA GLY A 205 -6.96 7.21 5.93
C GLY A 205 -7.13 8.01 4.64
N GLN A 206 -7.27 9.33 4.69
CA GLN A 206 -7.25 10.15 3.49
C GLN A 206 -5.82 10.32 2.97
N VAL A 207 -5.60 10.21 1.66
CA VAL A 207 -4.30 10.49 1.05
C VAL A 207 -3.97 11.98 1.17
N LEU A 208 -2.89 12.30 1.88
CA LEU A 208 -2.41 13.67 2.08
C LEU A 208 -1.34 14.07 1.07
N ALA A 209 -0.45 13.12 0.74
CA ALA A 209 0.62 13.31 -0.21
C ALA A 209 1.02 11.95 -0.78
N ALA A 210 1.47 11.94 -2.02
CA ALA A 210 2.00 10.75 -2.67
C ALA A 210 3.11 11.13 -3.65
N HIS A 211 4.06 10.22 -3.78
CA HIS A 211 5.12 10.30 -4.77
C HIS A 211 5.30 8.92 -5.39
N LEU A 212 5.52 8.86 -6.71
CA LEU A 212 5.64 7.62 -7.45
C LEU A 212 7.00 7.56 -8.13
N TRP A 213 7.78 6.54 -7.77
CA TRP A 213 8.96 6.14 -8.52
C TRP A 213 8.62 4.96 -9.42
N THR A 214 8.93 5.06 -10.71
CA THR A 214 8.75 3.97 -11.68
C THR A 214 10.08 3.30 -11.99
N ASN A 215 10.10 1.97 -12.08
CA ASN A 215 11.31 1.24 -12.41
C ASN A 215 11.53 1.18 -13.93
N PRO A 216 12.58 1.85 -14.47
CA PRO A 216 12.83 1.87 -15.91
C PRO A 216 13.30 0.52 -16.45
N THR A 217 13.79 -0.37 -15.59
CA THR A 217 14.27 -1.71 -15.98
C THR A 217 13.27 -2.82 -15.65
N ALA A 218 12.02 -2.47 -15.31
CA ALA A 218 10.99 -3.47 -15.04
C ALA A 218 10.64 -4.25 -16.30
N LYS A 219 10.50 -5.57 -16.17
CA LYS A 219 9.98 -6.43 -17.24
C LYS A 219 8.52 -6.10 -17.56
N HIS A 220 7.75 -5.69 -16.57
CA HIS A 220 6.37 -5.23 -16.70
C HIS A 220 6.24 -3.89 -15.98
N SER A 221 6.24 -2.80 -16.75
CA SER A 221 6.12 -1.43 -16.23
C SER A 221 4.68 -1.11 -15.81
N LEU A 222 4.54 -0.18 -14.87
CA LEU A 222 3.24 0.36 -14.49
C LEU A 222 2.63 1.15 -15.67
N PRO A 223 1.36 0.93 -16.05
CA PRO A 223 0.73 1.70 -17.12
C PRO A 223 0.75 3.21 -16.81
N PRO A 224 1.12 4.09 -17.76
CA PRO A 224 1.21 5.53 -17.52
C PRO A 224 -0.11 6.15 -17.03
N ASP A 225 -1.25 5.64 -17.51
CA ASP A 225 -2.57 6.11 -17.08
C ASP A 225 -2.90 5.73 -15.64
N PHE A 226 -2.38 4.59 -15.18
CA PHE A 226 -2.53 4.14 -13.80
C PHE A 226 -1.60 4.95 -12.89
N ALA A 227 -0.35 5.19 -13.32
CA ALA A 227 0.59 6.07 -12.63
C ALA A 227 0.00 7.49 -12.42
N ARG A 228 -0.57 8.08 -13.46
CA ARG A 228 -1.25 9.39 -13.38
C ARG A 228 -2.46 9.38 -12.46
N PHE A 229 -3.21 8.27 -12.43
CA PHE A 229 -4.34 8.11 -11.52
C PHE A 229 -3.87 8.13 -10.05
N LEU A 230 -2.85 7.35 -9.70
CA LEU A 230 -2.31 7.31 -8.34
C LEU A 230 -1.81 8.68 -7.87
N LEU A 231 -1.15 9.43 -8.76
CA LEU A 231 -0.64 10.76 -8.44
C LEU A 231 -1.75 11.80 -8.29
N ARG A 232 -2.82 11.75 -9.08
CA ARG A 232 -3.93 12.72 -8.97
C ARG A 232 -4.78 12.54 -7.71
N ALA A 233 -4.68 11.40 -7.05
CA ALA A 233 -5.41 11.14 -5.82
C ALA A 233 -5.03 12.06 -4.67
N THR A 234 -3.85 12.70 -4.74
CA THR A 234 -3.40 13.71 -3.77
C THR A 234 -4.06 15.07 -3.97
N ASP A 235 -4.51 15.36 -5.19
CA ASP A 235 -5.02 16.69 -5.58
C ASP A 235 -6.52 16.86 -5.26
N GLY A 236 -7.20 15.76 -4.94
CA GLY A 236 -8.64 15.71 -4.64
C GLY A 236 -9.00 15.84 -3.17
N ALA A 237 -8.02 15.87 -2.24
CA ALA A 237 -8.27 15.86 -0.80
C ALA A 237 -8.86 17.18 -0.24
N GLY A 238 -9.16 18.16 -1.10
CA GLY A 238 -9.69 19.48 -0.75
C GLY A 238 -11.00 19.88 -1.46
N ARG A 239 -11.83 18.93 -1.91
CA ARG A 239 -13.19 19.23 -2.41
C ARG A 239 -14.25 18.41 -1.70
#